data_AF-A0A6S7BHQ7-F1
#
_entry.id   AF-A0A6S7BHQ7-F1
#
_cell.length_a   1.000
_cell.length_b   1.000
_cell.length_c   1.000
_cell.angle_alpha   90.00
_cell.angle_beta   90.00
_cell.angle_gamma   90.00
#
_symmetry.space_group_name_H-M   'P 1'
#
loop_
_entity.id
_entity.type
_entity.pdbx_description
1 polymer ?
#
loop_
_entity_poly.entity_id
_entity_poly.type
_entity_poly.pdbx_seq_one_letter_code
_entity_poly.pdbx_strand_id
1 'polypeptide(L)' 'MRTRNKPSKLNRAPIVDQIRRYTTARLQAVDKRAYSLQNLADKIEDRFQIKVHKSTVHRFLKVLGLHFAWEKAK' A
#
# COMPACT_ATOMS: atom_id res chain seq x y z
N MET A 1 20.38 19.85 -8.73
CA MET A 1 20.06 18.52 -8.15
C MET A 1 19.01 17.82 -9.01
N ARG A 2 19.38 16.84 -9.85
CA ARG A 2 18.38 16.05 -10.59
C ARG A 2 17.75 15.04 -9.63
N THR A 3 16.54 15.30 -9.15
CA THR A 3 15.74 14.32 -8.43
C THR A 3 15.53 13.11 -9.34
N ARG A 4 16.15 11.97 -9.02
CA ARG A 4 15.86 10.69 -9.66
C ARG A 4 14.40 10.33 -9.35
N ASN A 5 13.46 10.86 -10.13
CA ASN A 5 12.10 10.35 -10.20
C ASN A 5 12.13 9.00 -10.93
N LYS A 6 12.82 8.01 -10.36
CA LYS A 6 12.54 6.63 -10.75
C LYS A 6 11.13 6.36 -10.24
N PRO A 7 10.16 6.03 -11.12
CA PRO A 7 8.84 5.67 -10.65
C PRO A 7 9.01 4.50 -9.66
N SER A 8 8.32 4.60 -8.51
CA SER A 8 8.31 3.51 -7.53
C SER A 8 7.98 2.22 -8.27
N LYS A 9 8.62 1.09 -7.90
CA LYS A 9 8.24 -0.22 -8.45
C LYS A 9 6.76 -0.54 -8.18
N LEU A 10 6.15 0.14 -7.20
CA LEU A 10 4.74 0.07 -6.85
C LEU A 10 3.82 0.87 -7.79
N ASN A 11 4.36 1.77 -8.63
CA ASN A 11 3.60 2.59 -9.57
C ASN A 11 3.22 1.83 -10.86
N ARG A 12 2.96 0.53 -10.73
CA ARG A 12 2.42 -0.30 -11.81
C ARG A 12 0.92 -0.40 -11.60
N ALA A 13 0.13 -0.20 -12.66
CA ALA A 13 -1.33 -0.27 -12.61
C ALA A 13 -1.89 -1.46 -11.79
N PRO A 14 -1.43 -2.73 -11.97
CA PRO A 14 -1.97 -3.84 -11.20
C PRO A 14 -1.63 -3.80 -9.70
N ILE A 15 -0.51 -3.18 -9.32
CA ILE A 15 -0.15 -2.99 -7.91
C ILE A 15 -1.03 -1.91 -7.28
N VAL A 16 -1.25 -0.80 -8.01
CA VAL A 16 -2.14 0.27 -7.57
C VAL A 16 -3.57 -0.26 -7.38
N ASP A 17 -4.06 -1.09 -8.30
CA ASP A 17 -5.38 -1.72 -8.18
C ASP A 17 -5.46 -2.66 -6.98
N GLN A 18 -4.42 -3.46 -6.75
CA GLN A 18 -4.33 -4.32 -5.56
C GLN A 18 -4.39 -3.48 -4.28
N ILE A 19 -3.64 -2.38 -4.22
CA ILE A 19 -3.62 -1.46 -3.08
C ILE A 19 -5.01 -0.84 -2.87
N ARG A 20 -5.69 -0.39 -3.93
CA ARG A 20 -7.04 0.17 -3.85
C ARG A 20 -8.04 -0.84 -3.31
N ARG A 21 -8.06 -2.07 -3.86
CA ARG A 21 -8.93 -3.16 -3.37
C ARG A 21 -8.67 -3.47 -1.90
N TYR A 22 -7.41 -3.54 -1.51
CA TYR A 22 -7.02 -3.80 -0.13
C TYR A 22 -7.44 -2.66 0.82
N THR A 23 -7.33 -1.42 0.35
CA THR A 23 -7.79 -0.22 1.08
C THR A 23 -9.31 -0.28 1.31
N THR A 24 -10.08 -0.55 0.26
CA THR A 24 -11.55 -0.70 0.37
C THR A 24 -11.93 -1.83 1.32
N ALA A 25 -11.28 -2.99 1.19
CA ALA A 25 -11.52 -4.13 2.06
C ALA A 25 -11.22 -3.79 3.53
N ARG A 26 -10.13 -3.07 3.81
CA ARG A 26 -9.80 -2.58 5.16
C ARG A 26 -10.86 -1.67 5.74
N LEU A 27 -11.42 -0.76 4.95
CA LEU A 27 -12.44 0.19 5.41
C LEU A 27 -13.74 -0.51 5.78
N GLN A 28 -14.08 -1.59 5.07
CA GLN A 28 -15.29 -2.40 5.31
C GLN A 28 -15.06 -3.53 6.33
N ALA A 29 -13.81 -3.84 6.67
CA ALA A 29 -13.50 -4.94 7.56
C ALA A 29 -13.90 -4.66 9.01
N VAL A 30 -14.56 -5.65 9.62
CA VAL A 30 -14.82 -5.69 11.07
C VAL A 30 -13.49 -5.77 11.84
N ASP A 31 -12.57 -6.62 11.39
CA ASP A 31 -11.22 -6.69 11.94
C ASP A 31 -10.19 -6.00 11.03
N LYS A 32 -9.77 -4.81 11.43
CA LYS A 32 -8.73 -4.03 10.74
C LYS A 32 -7.32 -4.61 10.91
N ARG A 33 -7.08 -5.57 11.83
CA ARG A 33 -5.75 -6.17 12.03
C ARG A 33 -5.38 -7.09 10.86
N ALA A 34 -6.34 -7.81 10.30
CA ALA A 34 -6.17 -8.63 9.10
C ALA A 34 -5.72 -7.82 7.87
N TYR A 35 -5.95 -6.51 7.88
CA TYR A 35 -5.59 -5.57 6.82
C TYR A 35 -4.41 -4.67 7.18
N SER A 36 -3.44 -5.18 7.94
CA SER A 36 -2.25 -4.40 8.34
C SER A 36 -1.40 -3.97 7.13
N LEU A 37 -0.55 -2.95 7.32
CA LEU A 37 0.42 -2.56 6.29
C LEU A 37 1.45 -3.65 5.98
N GLN A 38 1.76 -4.51 6.96
CA GLN A 38 2.64 -5.65 6.75
C GLN A 38 1.98 -6.67 5.81
N ASN A 39 0.73 -7.03 6.08
CA ASN A 39 -0.01 -7.97 5.24
C ASN A 39 -0.19 -7.44 3.80
N LEU A 40 -0.33 -6.11 3.62
CA LEU A 40 -0.34 -5.51 2.29
C LEU A 40 1.03 -5.63 1.59
N ALA A 41 2.13 -5.41 2.31
CA ALA A 41 3.47 -5.58 1.79
C ALA A 41 3.74 -7.03 1.36
N ASP A 42 3.40 -7.99 2.23
CA ASP A 42 3.56 -9.42 1.97
C ASP A 42 2.75 -9.85 0.74
N LYS A 43 1.49 -9.39 0.61
CA LYS A 43 0.67 -9.67 -0.58
C LYS A 43 1.25 -9.09 -1.87
N ILE A 44 1.90 -7.92 -1.79
CA ILE A 44 2.55 -7.32 -2.96
C ILE A 44 3.79 -8.14 -3.34
N GLU A 45 4.55 -8.60 -2.35
CA GLU A 45 5.71 -9.47 -2.55
C GLU A 45 5.29 -10.80 -3.18
N ASP A 46 4.29 -11.48 -2.62
CA ASP A 46 3.79 -12.76 -3.12
C ASP A 46 3.28 -12.66 -4.57
N ARG A 47 2.41 -11.67 -4.85
CA ARG A 47 1.73 -11.56 -6.15
C ARG A 47 2.63 -10.99 -7.24
N PHE A 48 3.48 -10.02 -6.92
CA PHE A 48 4.25 -9.27 -7.92
C PHE A 48 5.75 -9.57 -7.87
N GLN A 49 6.21 -10.40 -6.94
CA GLN A 49 7.61 -10.74 -6.73
C GLN A 49 8.46 -9.47 -6.50
N ILE A 50 7.88 -8.49 -5.80
CA ILE A 50 8.51 -7.22 -5.44
C ILE A 50 8.64 -7.15 -3.93
N LYS A 51 9.86 -7.34 -3.45
CA LYS A 51 10.20 -7.11 -2.05
C LYS A 51 9.96 -5.66 -1.67
N VAL A 52 9.04 -5.41 -0.74
CA VAL A 52 8.66 -4.08 -0.29
C VAL A 52 8.50 -4.06 1.22
N HIS A 53 9.02 -3.03 1.87
CA HIS A 53 8.83 -2.84 3.29
C HIS A 53 7.53 -2.07 3.58
N LYS A 54 6.87 -2.35 4.72
CA LYS A 54 5.63 -1.66 5.14
C LYS A 54 5.72 -0.14 5.14
N SER A 55 6.90 0.43 5.45
CA SER A 55 7.11 1.89 5.40
C SER A 55 7.10 2.45 3.98
N THR A 56 7.60 1.68 3.01
CA THR A 56 7.55 2.03 1.58
C THR A 56 6.11 2.01 1.09
N VAL A 57 5.34 0.98 1.47
CA VAL A 57 3.89 0.91 1.19
C VAL A 57 3.18 2.10 1.79
N HIS A 58 3.44 2.44 3.05
CA HIS A 58 2.83 3.59 3.72
C HIS A 58 3.14 4.92 3.02
N ARG A 59 4.40 5.16 2.64
CA ARG A 59 4.76 6.35 1.84
C ARG A 59 4.03 6.38 0.50
N PHE A 60 3.92 5.23 -0.16
CA PHE A 60 3.23 5.13 -1.43
C PHE A 60 1.72 5.35 -1.30
N LEU A 61 1.09 4.88 -0.22
CA LEU A 61 -0.30 5.20 0.12
C LEU A 61 -0.52 6.71 0.27
N LYS A 62 0.45 7.46 0.81
CA LYS A 62 0.37 8.93 0.86
C LYS A 62 0.37 9.55 -0.53
N VAL A 63 1.24 9.07 -1.42
CA VAL A 63 1.28 9.50 -2.84
C VAL A 63 -0.05 9.22 -3.55
N LEU A 64 -0.68 8.08 -3.25
CA LEU A 64 -1.99 7.71 -3.80
C LEU A 64 -3.18 8.39 -3.10
N GLY A 65 -2.97 9.14 -2.02
CA GLY A 65 -4.06 9.71 -1.21
C GLY A 65 -4.87 8.67 -0.41
N LEU A 66 -4.37 7.45 -0.22
CA LEU A 66 -5.07 6.33 0.43
C LEU A 66 -4.62 6.06 1.88
N HIS A 67 -3.70 6.86 2.40
CA HIS A 67 -3.12 6.67 3.74
C HIS A 67 -4.15 6.75 4.88
N PHE A 68 -5.24 7.50 4.71
CA PHE A 68 -6.32 7.67 5.68
C PHE A 68 -6.90 6.35 6.18
N ALA A 69 -6.89 5.29 5.37
CA ALA A 69 -7.42 3.99 5.78
C ALA A 69 -6.60 3.32 6.91
N TRP A 70 -5.34 3.73 7.11
CA TRP A 70 -4.46 3.23 8.18
C TRP A 70 -4.16 4.26 9.26
N GLU A 71 -4.71 5.48 9.15
CA GLU A 71 -4.62 6.44 10.25
C GLU A 71 -5.51 6.00 11.40
N LYS A 72 -5.07 6.30 12.63
CA LYS A 72 -5.94 6.13 13.80
C LYS A 72 -7.03 7.19 13.71
N ALA A 73 -8.30 6.78 13.79
CA ALA A 73 -9.35 7.71 14.13
C ALA A 73 -8.96 8.37 15.46
N LYS A 74 -8.89 9.69 15.47
CA LYS A 74 -8.72 10.47 16.71
C LYS A 74 -9.96 10.34 17.58
#